data_AF-A0A530GQ25-F1
#
_entry.id   AF-A0A530GQ25-F1
#
_cell.length_a   1.000
_cell.length_b   1.000
_cell.length_c   1.000
_cell.angle_alpha   90.00
_cell.angle_beta   90.00
_cell.angle_gamma   90.00
#
_symmetry.space_group_name_H-M   'P 1'
#
loop_
_entity.id
_entity.type
_entity.pdbx_description
1 polymer ?
#
loop_
_entity_poly.entity_id
_entity_poly.type
_entity_poly.pdbx_seq_one_letter_code
_entity_poly.pdbx_strand_id
1 'polypeptide(L)'
;IIPDRPFVMSASDHHTMWANTKALEEAGLLHGKEVGQGNEIVMGADGLAAGELRESEAFGPVLDHYGANRARLGLEGVEPDPHPSPSELAADRDLMHRGLEWCAKQGITSIQNMDGNFYQLELLADLEKEGRLLCRTKIPFHFKNFMKLDMLEKASRMAATYKSEWLSSGMVKVFYDGVLDSWTAVMVDDYADRPGW
;
A
#
# COMPACT_ATOMS: atom_id res chain seq x y z
N ILE A 1 16.63 23.59 -5.82
CA ILE A 1 16.83 22.90 -4.52
C ILE A 1 17.43 21.53 -4.85
N ILE A 2 18.59 21.18 -4.27
CA ILE A 2 19.36 19.91 -4.46
C ILE A 2 19.19 19.26 -5.86
N PRO A 3 19.74 19.86 -6.92
CA PRO A 3 19.51 19.41 -8.30
C PRO A 3 20.25 18.11 -8.65
N ASP A 4 21.28 17.77 -7.89
CA ASP A 4 22.25 16.71 -8.17
C ASP A 4 21.99 15.42 -7.39
N ARG A 5 21.00 15.41 -6.49
CA ARG A 5 20.64 14.22 -5.70
C ARG A 5 19.13 14.00 -5.77
N PRO A 6 18.66 12.77 -6.04
CA PRO A 6 17.24 12.47 -5.96
C PRO A 6 16.71 12.74 -4.56
N PHE A 7 15.55 13.39 -4.49
CA PHE A 7 14.87 13.69 -3.23
C PHE A 7 13.38 13.43 -3.38
N VAL A 8 12.80 12.79 -2.37
CA VAL A 8 11.38 12.50 -2.26
C VAL A 8 10.95 12.71 -0.82
N MET A 9 9.80 13.33 -0.62
CA MET A 9 9.19 13.52 0.68
C MET A 9 7.75 13.05 0.65
N SER A 10 7.35 12.21 1.61
CA SER A 10 5.95 11.82 1.80
C SER A 10 5.24 12.84 2.67
N ALA A 11 4.03 13.22 2.28
CA ALA A 11 3.09 13.85 3.19
C ALA A 11 2.70 12.88 4.31
N SER A 12 2.19 13.45 5.41
CA SER A 12 1.64 12.70 6.53
C SER A 12 0.34 11.96 6.21
N ASP A 13 -0.33 12.35 5.13
CA ASP A 13 -1.51 11.65 4.61
C ASP A 13 -1.13 10.27 4.05
N HIS A 14 0.14 10.02 3.73
CA HIS A 14 0.62 8.83 3.00
C HIS A 14 0.03 8.63 1.59
N HIS A 15 -0.68 9.64 1.09
CA HIS A 15 -1.32 9.70 -0.23
C HIS A 15 -0.62 10.69 -1.17
N THR A 16 0.19 11.62 -0.66
CA THR A 16 0.92 12.59 -1.47
C THR A 16 2.44 12.46 -1.28
N MET A 17 3.20 12.55 -2.37
CA MET A 17 4.65 12.70 -2.32
C MET A 17 5.12 13.87 -3.17
N TRP A 18 6.20 14.54 -2.74
CA TRP A 18 6.92 15.53 -3.53
C TRP A 18 8.29 15.00 -3.92
N ALA A 19 8.55 14.90 -5.22
CA ALA A 19 9.81 14.50 -5.81
C ALA A 19 10.48 15.67 -6.54
N ASN A 20 11.80 15.78 -6.45
CA ASN A 20 12.54 16.75 -7.26
C ASN A 20 12.72 16.25 -8.71
N THR A 21 13.12 17.15 -9.62
CA THR A 21 13.33 16.84 -11.06
C THR A 21 14.20 15.61 -11.27
N LYS A 22 15.32 15.48 -10.52
CA LYS A 22 16.22 14.34 -10.66
C LYS A 22 15.56 13.01 -10.28
N ALA A 23 14.75 12.98 -9.22
CA ALA A 23 13.98 11.78 -8.86
C ALA A 23 12.92 11.45 -9.91
N LEU A 24 12.24 12.46 -10.47
CA LEU A 24 11.26 12.28 -11.55
C LEU A 24 11.91 11.77 -12.84
N GLU A 25 13.08 12.27 -13.23
CA GLU A 25 13.84 11.80 -14.39
C GLU A 25 14.24 10.34 -14.22
N GLU A 26 14.84 9.99 -13.08
CA GLU A 26 15.31 8.63 -12.81
C GLU A 26 14.16 7.62 -12.72
N ALA A 27 13.00 8.03 -12.18
CA ALA A 27 11.79 7.20 -12.13
C ALA A 27 10.96 7.22 -13.43
N GLY A 28 11.37 7.99 -14.45
CA GLY A 28 10.65 8.08 -15.73
C GLY A 28 9.31 8.81 -15.68
N LEU A 29 9.14 9.75 -14.73
CA LEU A 29 7.89 10.49 -14.49
C LEU A 29 7.96 11.97 -14.90
N LEU A 30 9.10 12.48 -15.35
CA LEU A 30 9.26 13.92 -15.67
C LEU A 30 8.24 14.43 -16.69
N HIS A 31 7.79 13.58 -17.62
CA HIS A 31 6.79 13.92 -18.64
C HIS A 31 5.38 13.44 -18.30
N GLY A 32 5.13 13.08 -17.04
CA GLY A 32 3.89 12.44 -16.61
C GLY A 32 3.79 10.99 -17.08
N LYS A 33 2.64 10.39 -16.78
CA LYS A 33 2.26 9.02 -17.13
C LYS A 33 0.74 8.91 -17.04
N GLU A 34 0.13 8.05 -17.85
CA GLU A 34 -1.26 7.65 -17.61
C GLU A 34 -1.37 6.88 -16.29
N VAL A 35 -2.30 7.29 -15.45
CA VAL A 35 -2.60 6.70 -14.16
C VAL A 35 -4.11 6.49 -14.04
N GLY A 36 -4.52 5.49 -13.25
CA GLY A 36 -5.92 5.16 -13.02
C GLY A 36 -6.68 6.28 -12.30
N GLN A 37 -8.02 6.22 -12.37
CA GLN A 37 -8.91 7.17 -11.70
C GLN A 37 -8.51 7.40 -10.23
N GLY A 38 -8.47 8.66 -9.82
CA GLY A 38 -8.08 9.07 -8.47
C GLY A 38 -6.58 9.32 -8.26
N ASN A 39 -5.72 8.90 -9.19
CA ASN A 39 -4.29 9.18 -9.14
C ASN A 39 -3.96 10.39 -10.02
N GLU A 40 -2.92 11.14 -9.65
CA GLU A 40 -2.50 12.31 -10.44
C GLU A 40 -1.00 12.54 -10.33
N ILE A 41 -0.35 12.74 -11.48
CA ILE A 41 0.96 13.37 -11.56
C ILE A 41 0.69 14.83 -11.91
N VAL A 42 0.89 15.74 -10.96
CA VAL A 42 0.57 17.15 -11.16
C VAL A 42 1.52 17.73 -12.20
N MET A 43 0.97 18.20 -13.31
CA MET A 43 1.73 18.78 -14.43
C MET A 43 1.83 20.29 -14.30
N GLY A 44 3.02 20.84 -14.52
CA GLY A 44 3.28 22.27 -14.61
C GLY A 44 2.85 22.87 -15.95
N ALA A 45 2.80 24.20 -16.01
CA ALA A 45 2.46 24.94 -17.23
C ALA A 45 3.51 24.78 -18.36
N ASP A 46 4.71 24.30 -18.04
CA ASP A 46 5.78 23.98 -18.97
C ASP A 46 5.67 22.57 -19.58
N GLY A 47 4.66 21.79 -19.19
CA GLY A 47 4.43 20.43 -19.65
C GLY A 47 5.31 19.37 -18.96
N LEU A 48 6.01 19.74 -17.88
CA LEU A 48 6.78 18.80 -17.05
C LEU A 48 6.05 18.54 -15.74
N ALA A 49 6.30 17.39 -15.11
CA ALA A 49 5.76 17.09 -13.80
C ALA A 49 6.29 18.10 -12.76
N ALA A 50 5.37 18.71 -12.00
CA ALA A 50 5.65 19.77 -11.04
C ALA A 50 6.28 19.26 -9.73
N GLY A 51 6.40 17.94 -9.57
CA GLY A 51 6.96 17.29 -8.38
C GLY A 51 5.93 16.68 -7.44
N GLU A 52 4.67 17.10 -7.50
CA GLU A 52 3.61 16.55 -6.67
C GLU A 52 2.97 15.30 -7.31
N LEU A 53 2.94 14.20 -6.56
CA LEU A 53 2.47 12.88 -6.96
C LEU A 53 1.37 12.45 -5.98
N ARG A 54 0.14 12.26 -6.49
CA ARG A 54 -1.04 11.93 -5.69
C ARG A 54 -1.48 10.49 -5.96
N GLU A 55 -1.64 9.74 -4.88
CA GLU A 55 -1.99 8.32 -4.83
C GLU A 55 -0.92 7.36 -5.39
N SER A 56 -1.13 6.08 -5.13
CA SER A 56 -0.08 5.05 -5.23
C SER A 56 0.43 4.80 -6.65
N GLU A 57 -0.39 4.98 -7.68
CA GLU A 57 0.08 4.82 -9.06
C GLU A 57 0.98 5.98 -9.51
N ALA A 58 0.84 7.16 -8.92
CA ALA A 58 1.65 8.33 -9.24
C ALA A 58 3.03 8.27 -8.57
N PHE A 59 3.10 7.95 -7.27
CA PHE A 59 4.37 7.89 -6.54
C PHE A 59 5.04 6.51 -6.55
N GLY A 60 4.32 5.44 -6.89
CA GLY A 60 4.81 4.07 -6.93
C GLY A 60 6.13 3.89 -7.70
N PRO A 61 6.26 4.39 -8.94
CA PRO A 61 7.49 4.26 -9.73
C PRO A 61 8.72 4.85 -9.04
N VAL A 62 8.55 5.90 -8.24
CA VAL A 62 9.63 6.49 -7.46
C VAL A 62 10.05 5.54 -6.32
N LEU A 63 9.09 4.95 -5.61
CA LEU A 63 9.39 3.98 -4.54
C LEU A 63 10.04 2.70 -5.07
N ASP A 64 9.60 2.23 -6.23
CA ASP A 64 10.15 1.05 -6.90
C ASP A 64 11.61 1.24 -7.29
N HIS A 65 11.93 2.39 -7.89
CA HIS A 65 13.28 2.71 -8.36
C HIS A 65 14.32 2.69 -7.24
N TYR A 66 13.94 3.11 -6.02
CA TYR A 66 14.84 3.13 -4.85
C TYR A 66 14.67 1.91 -3.91
N GLY A 67 13.91 0.89 -4.31
CA GLY A 67 13.75 -0.35 -3.54
C GLY A 67 12.95 -0.19 -2.24
N ALA A 68 12.21 0.92 -2.08
CA ALA A 68 11.45 1.23 -0.87
C ALA A 68 10.06 0.56 -0.84
N ASN A 69 9.64 -0.11 -1.92
CA ASN A 69 8.27 -0.61 -2.07
C ASN A 69 7.99 -1.96 -1.34
N ARG A 70 9.02 -2.65 -0.82
CA ARG A 70 8.83 -3.99 -0.21
C ARG A 70 7.87 -3.99 0.99
N ALA A 71 7.89 -2.95 1.81
CA ALA A 71 6.97 -2.81 2.94
C ALA A 71 5.49 -2.69 2.50
N ARG A 72 5.23 -2.38 1.22
CA ARG A 72 3.89 -2.21 0.65
C ARG A 72 3.39 -3.44 -0.11
N LEU A 73 4.20 -4.49 -0.27
CA LEU A 73 3.80 -5.72 -0.98
C LEU A 73 2.53 -6.35 -0.41
N GLY A 74 2.25 -6.13 0.89
CA GLY A 74 1.02 -6.58 1.54
C GLY A 74 -0.21 -5.68 1.36
N LEU A 75 -0.01 -4.41 1.00
CA LEU A 75 -1.08 -3.40 0.93
C LEU A 75 -1.83 -3.45 -0.40
N GLU A 76 -1.15 -3.89 -1.46
CA GLU A 76 -1.68 -3.79 -2.82
C GLU A 76 -2.73 -4.85 -3.18
N GLY A 77 -3.05 -5.79 -2.29
CA GLY A 77 -4.05 -6.86 -2.54
C GLY A 77 -3.68 -7.87 -3.63
N VAL A 78 -2.55 -7.65 -4.31
CA VAL A 78 -1.93 -8.56 -5.27
C VAL A 78 -0.79 -9.31 -4.60
N GLU A 79 -0.46 -10.49 -5.11
CA GLU A 79 0.72 -11.20 -4.61
C GLU A 79 1.98 -10.61 -5.26
N PRO A 80 3.11 -10.56 -4.53
CA PRO A 80 4.37 -10.12 -5.11
C PRO A 80 4.78 -11.04 -6.28
N ASP A 81 5.11 -10.42 -7.41
CA ASP A 81 5.65 -11.08 -8.60
C ASP A 81 6.88 -10.30 -9.10
N PRO A 82 8.10 -10.87 -9.05
CA PRO A 82 8.41 -12.22 -8.58
C PRO A 82 8.16 -12.40 -7.08
N HIS A 83 7.90 -13.64 -6.67
CA HIS A 83 7.80 -13.99 -5.24
C HIS A 83 9.14 -13.72 -4.55
N PRO A 84 9.17 -13.13 -3.33
CA PRO A 84 10.41 -12.77 -2.66
C PRO A 84 11.29 -13.98 -2.34
N SER A 85 12.60 -13.82 -2.45
CA SER A 85 13.57 -14.86 -2.09
C SER A 85 13.51 -15.23 -0.60
N PRO A 86 14.07 -16.37 -0.17
CA PRO A 86 14.08 -16.76 1.25
C PRO A 86 14.69 -15.73 2.20
N SER A 87 15.78 -15.06 1.81
CA SER A 87 16.40 -14.00 2.61
C SER A 87 15.51 -12.77 2.74
N GLU A 88 14.78 -12.47 1.68
CA GLU A 88 13.85 -11.35 1.59
C GLU A 88 12.57 -11.60 2.41
N LEU A 89 12.01 -12.82 2.34
CA LEU A 89 10.94 -13.27 3.23
C LEU A 89 11.33 -13.16 4.71
N ALA A 90 12.54 -13.59 5.07
CA ALA A 90 13.02 -13.50 6.44
C ALA A 90 13.13 -12.04 6.91
N ALA A 91 13.67 -11.15 6.06
CA ALA A 91 13.77 -9.72 6.37
C ALA A 91 12.39 -9.06 6.55
N ASP A 92 11.43 -9.38 5.68
CA ASP A 92 10.07 -8.83 5.77
C ASP A 92 9.32 -9.38 6.99
N ARG A 93 9.54 -10.64 7.34
CA ARG A 93 9.02 -11.26 8.57
C ARG A 93 9.57 -10.57 9.82
N ASP A 94 10.87 -10.29 9.86
CA ASP A 94 11.50 -9.58 10.99
C ASP A 94 11.01 -8.13 11.09
N LEU A 95 10.79 -7.46 9.96
CA LEU A 95 10.16 -6.13 9.93
C LEU A 95 8.74 -6.18 10.49
N MET A 96 7.92 -7.14 10.06
CA MET A 96 6.56 -7.33 10.55
C MET A 96 6.54 -7.65 12.05
N HIS A 97 7.46 -8.49 12.53
CA HIS A 97 7.62 -8.79 13.95
C HIS A 97 7.89 -7.54 14.79
N ARG A 98 8.77 -6.64 14.34
CA ARG A 98 9.05 -5.38 15.05
C ARG A 98 7.80 -4.50 15.20
N GLY A 99 6.93 -4.49 14.18
CA GLY A 99 5.63 -3.83 14.27
C GLY A 99 4.72 -4.47 15.32
N LEU A 100 4.64 -5.81 15.34
CA LEU A 100 3.87 -6.56 16.34
C LEU A 100 4.41 -6.38 17.76
N GLU A 101 5.73 -6.32 17.95
CA GLU A 101 6.37 -6.01 19.23
C GLU A 101 5.99 -4.62 19.73
N TRP A 102 5.96 -3.64 18.83
CA TRP A 102 5.51 -2.29 19.16
C TRP A 102 4.05 -2.30 19.60
N CYS A 103 3.16 -2.91 18.82
CA CYS A 103 1.74 -3.04 19.15
C CYS A 103 1.54 -3.71 20.52
N ALA A 104 2.21 -4.85 20.77
CA ALA A 104 2.11 -5.58 22.03
C ALA A 104 2.61 -4.75 23.23
N LYS A 105 3.68 -3.97 23.07
CA LYS A 105 4.17 -3.03 24.10
C LYS A 105 3.14 -1.95 24.47
N GLN A 106 2.23 -1.61 23.55
CA GLN A 106 1.12 -0.68 23.80
C GLN A 106 -0.14 -1.38 24.34
N GLY A 107 -0.08 -2.69 24.61
CA GLY A 107 -1.25 -3.46 25.09
C GLY A 107 -2.23 -3.86 23.99
N ILE A 108 -1.88 -3.69 22.71
CA ILE A 108 -2.69 -4.18 21.59
C ILE A 108 -2.51 -5.70 21.52
N THR A 109 -3.62 -6.43 21.69
CA THR A 109 -3.62 -7.91 21.67
C THR A 109 -4.34 -8.51 20.45
N SER A 110 -4.97 -7.67 19.63
CA SER A 110 -5.70 -8.07 18.43
C SER A 110 -5.61 -6.97 17.38
N ILE A 111 -5.42 -7.37 16.11
CA ILE A 111 -5.31 -6.49 14.95
C ILE A 111 -6.22 -7.03 13.86
N GLN A 112 -7.06 -6.15 13.32
CA GLN A 112 -7.72 -6.39 12.04
C GLN A 112 -6.99 -5.54 11.01
N ASN A 113 -6.12 -6.18 10.23
CA ASN A 113 -5.46 -5.48 9.12
C ASN A 113 -6.52 -5.21 8.05
N MET A 114 -6.46 -4.06 7.38
CA MET A 114 -7.52 -3.65 6.44
C MET A 114 -7.12 -3.85 4.99
N ASP A 115 -5.86 -4.14 4.68
CA ASP A 115 -5.39 -4.49 3.34
C ASP A 115 -4.60 -5.79 3.43
N GLY A 116 -4.94 -6.77 2.58
CA GLY A 116 -4.45 -8.13 2.76
C GLY A 116 -4.37 -8.98 1.50
N ASN A 117 -3.39 -9.88 1.52
CA ASN A 117 -3.08 -10.86 0.47
C ASN A 117 -2.51 -12.16 1.08
N PHE A 118 -2.20 -13.16 0.26
CA PHE A 118 -1.58 -14.39 0.75
C PHE A 118 -0.16 -14.17 1.27
N TYR A 119 0.58 -13.24 0.69
CA TYR A 119 1.93 -12.92 1.12
C TYR A 119 2.00 -12.51 2.60
N GLN A 120 1.13 -11.60 3.06
CA GLN A 120 1.07 -11.24 4.48
C GLN A 120 0.65 -12.41 5.37
N LEU A 121 -0.29 -13.22 4.89
CA LEU A 121 -0.72 -14.43 5.61
C LEU A 121 0.43 -15.45 5.75
N GLU A 122 1.28 -15.59 4.73
CA GLU A 122 2.48 -16.43 4.75
C GLU A 122 3.48 -15.95 5.82
N LEU A 123 3.80 -14.64 5.80
CA LEU A 123 4.70 -14.04 6.79
C LEU A 123 4.18 -14.23 8.24
N LEU A 124 2.89 -13.97 8.45
CA LEU A 124 2.26 -14.09 9.77
C LEU A 124 2.14 -15.54 10.23
N ALA A 125 1.86 -16.48 9.33
CA ALA A 125 1.80 -17.89 9.66
C ALA A 125 3.19 -18.45 10.03
N ASP A 126 4.24 -17.97 9.40
CA ASP A 126 5.61 -18.32 9.81
C ASP A 126 5.96 -17.73 11.18
N LEU A 127 5.56 -16.48 11.48
CA LEU A 127 5.69 -15.92 12.82
C LEU A 127 4.91 -16.73 13.86
N GLU A 128 3.70 -17.20 13.52
CA GLU A 128 2.91 -18.06 14.39
C GLU A 128 3.64 -19.36 14.71
N LYS A 129 4.17 -20.06 13.69
CA LYS A 129 4.97 -21.28 13.87
C LYS A 129 6.22 -21.07 14.71
N GLU A 130 6.86 -19.89 14.56
CA GLU A 130 8.04 -19.50 15.34
C GLU A 130 7.70 -19.07 16.79
N GLY A 131 6.42 -18.98 17.16
CA GLY A 131 5.99 -18.46 18.47
C GLY A 131 6.19 -16.95 18.63
N ARG A 132 6.33 -16.24 17.51
CA ARG A 132 6.63 -14.81 17.39
C ARG A 132 5.42 -13.96 16.99
N LEU A 133 4.26 -14.55 16.73
CA LEU A 133 3.03 -13.79 16.47
C LEU A 133 2.46 -13.24 17.79
N LEU A 134 2.70 -11.96 18.07
CA LEU A 134 2.39 -11.35 19.37
C LEU A 134 0.97 -10.78 19.50
N CYS A 135 0.27 -10.59 18.38
CA CYS A 135 -1.10 -10.08 18.33
C CYS A 135 -1.96 -11.03 17.51
N ARG A 136 -3.19 -11.33 17.99
CA ARG A 136 -4.16 -12.07 17.16
C ARG A 136 -4.47 -11.24 15.93
N THR A 137 -4.24 -11.76 14.74
CA THR A 137 -4.29 -10.98 13.52
C THR A 137 -5.31 -11.55 12.56
N LYS A 138 -6.18 -10.70 12.02
CA LYS A 138 -7.13 -11.06 10.98
C LYS A 138 -6.82 -10.30 9.69
N ILE A 139 -6.60 -11.04 8.60
CA ILE A 139 -6.25 -10.48 7.28
C ILE A 139 -7.42 -10.66 6.30
N PRO A 140 -7.98 -9.58 5.72
CA PRO A 140 -9.02 -9.65 4.70
C PRO A 140 -8.42 -9.94 3.33
N PHE A 141 -9.24 -10.42 2.42
CA PHE A 141 -8.96 -10.32 0.99
C PHE A 141 -9.25 -8.89 0.52
N HIS A 142 -8.24 -8.19 0.02
CA HIS A 142 -8.41 -6.86 -0.59
C HIS A 142 -8.92 -7.03 -2.03
N PHE A 143 -10.21 -6.76 -2.23
CA PHE A 143 -10.89 -6.84 -3.52
C PHE A 143 -10.92 -5.47 -4.21
N LYS A 144 -10.19 -5.36 -5.32
CA LYS A 144 -10.04 -4.11 -6.09
C LYS A 144 -11.10 -3.99 -7.20
N ASN A 145 -11.41 -2.76 -7.60
CA ASN A 145 -12.44 -2.44 -8.60
C ASN A 145 -12.26 -3.11 -9.98
N PHE A 146 -11.03 -3.42 -10.38
CA PHE A 146 -10.74 -4.14 -11.64
C PHE A 146 -10.83 -5.67 -11.51
N MET A 147 -10.98 -6.20 -10.29
CA MET A 147 -11.10 -7.65 -10.07
C MET A 147 -12.52 -8.13 -10.40
N LYS A 148 -12.60 -9.27 -11.08
CA LYS A 148 -13.87 -9.96 -11.35
C LYS A 148 -14.31 -10.77 -10.13
N LEU A 149 -15.60 -11.09 -10.04
CA LEU A 149 -16.18 -11.81 -8.89
C LEU A 149 -15.58 -13.21 -8.67
N ASP A 150 -15.03 -13.84 -9.70
CA ASP A 150 -14.31 -15.12 -9.60
C ASP A 150 -13.09 -15.03 -8.68
N MET A 151 -12.48 -13.85 -8.53
CA MET A 151 -11.40 -13.61 -7.56
C MET A 151 -11.85 -13.82 -6.10
N LEU A 152 -13.15 -13.84 -5.79
CA LEU A 152 -13.64 -14.17 -4.46
C LEU A 152 -13.35 -15.62 -4.06
N GLU A 153 -13.09 -16.53 -5.01
CA GLU A 153 -12.57 -17.86 -4.70
C GLU A 153 -11.23 -17.79 -3.96
N LYS A 154 -10.42 -16.75 -4.23
CA LYS A 154 -9.20 -16.46 -3.48
C LYS A 154 -9.51 -16.14 -2.02
N ALA A 155 -10.55 -15.34 -1.76
CA ALA A 155 -11.01 -15.03 -0.40
C ALA A 155 -11.46 -16.30 0.34
N SER A 156 -12.24 -17.16 -0.33
CA SER A 156 -12.66 -18.46 0.21
C SER A 156 -11.45 -19.33 0.59
N ARG A 157 -10.42 -19.38 -0.27
CA ARG A 157 -9.18 -20.10 0.02
C ARG A 157 -8.43 -19.51 1.21
N MET A 158 -8.29 -18.19 1.29
CA MET A 158 -7.68 -17.52 2.45
C MET A 158 -8.40 -17.92 3.75
N ALA A 159 -9.73 -17.86 3.77
CA ALA A 159 -10.55 -18.23 4.92
C ALA A 159 -10.41 -19.72 5.32
N ALA A 160 -10.36 -20.61 4.33
CA ALA A 160 -10.25 -22.05 4.56
C ALA A 160 -8.86 -22.48 5.06
N THR A 161 -7.80 -21.82 4.58
CA THR A 161 -6.41 -22.10 4.90
C THR A 161 -5.97 -21.49 6.23
N TYR A 162 -6.34 -20.23 6.50
CA TYR A 162 -5.90 -19.48 7.68
C TYR A 162 -7.06 -19.28 8.66
N LYS A 163 -7.09 -20.09 9.72
CA LYS A 163 -8.21 -20.20 10.66
C LYS A 163 -7.79 -20.62 12.08
N SER A 164 -6.56 -20.32 12.49
CA SER A 164 -6.11 -20.59 13.84
C SER A 164 -6.66 -19.56 14.83
N GLU A 165 -6.40 -19.74 16.13
CA GLU A 165 -6.75 -18.76 17.16
C GLU A 165 -5.98 -17.44 16.98
N TRP A 166 -4.73 -17.52 16.49
CA TRP A 166 -3.83 -16.36 16.39
C TRP A 166 -3.84 -15.70 15.01
N LEU A 167 -4.12 -16.45 13.95
CA LEU A 167 -4.15 -15.95 12.59
C LEU A 167 -5.38 -16.46 11.84
N SER A 168 -6.18 -15.53 11.32
CA SER A 168 -7.36 -15.89 10.54
C SER A 168 -7.60 -14.97 9.33
N SER A 169 -8.38 -15.47 8.37
CA SER A 169 -8.96 -14.67 7.29
C SER A 169 -10.50 -14.82 7.26
N GLY A 170 -11.14 -14.55 6.13
CA GLY A 170 -12.60 -14.65 5.97
C GLY A 170 -13.36 -13.33 5.98
N MET A 171 -12.71 -12.25 5.53
CA MET A 171 -13.36 -10.97 5.25
C MET A 171 -12.93 -10.51 3.86
N VAL A 172 -13.78 -9.71 3.22
CA VAL A 172 -13.47 -9.03 1.97
C VAL A 172 -13.48 -7.53 2.26
N LYS A 173 -12.35 -6.88 1.97
CA LYS A 173 -12.22 -5.43 2.00
C LYS A 173 -12.44 -4.90 0.58
N VAL A 174 -13.20 -3.83 0.46
CA VAL A 174 -13.33 -3.04 -0.76
C VAL A 174 -13.01 -1.58 -0.45
N PHE A 175 -12.45 -0.86 -1.42
CA PHE A 175 -12.45 0.59 -1.43
C PHE A 175 -13.67 1.06 -2.22
N TYR A 176 -14.35 2.07 -1.70
CA TYR A 176 -15.46 2.71 -2.39
C TYR A 176 -14.97 3.93 -3.16
N ASP A 177 -14.22 4.79 -2.49
CA ASP A 177 -13.62 6.03 -2.98
C ASP A 177 -12.28 6.32 -2.25
N GLY A 178 -11.73 7.53 -2.45
CA GLY A 178 -10.49 7.98 -1.84
C GLY A 178 -10.66 8.75 -0.53
N VAL A 179 -9.85 9.79 -0.33
CA VAL A 179 -9.82 10.60 0.91
C VAL A 179 -10.19 12.07 0.65
N LEU A 180 -10.57 12.78 1.71
CA LEU A 180 -10.94 14.20 1.61
C LEU A 180 -9.73 15.07 1.28
N ASP A 181 -8.59 14.81 1.92
CA ASP A 181 -7.38 15.63 1.88
C ASP A 181 -6.76 15.76 0.47
N SER A 182 -6.89 14.73 -0.37
CA SER A 182 -6.39 14.71 -1.75
C SER A 182 -7.47 15.00 -2.80
N TRP A 183 -8.68 15.37 -2.37
CA TRP A 183 -9.85 15.50 -3.24
C TRP A 183 -10.09 14.24 -4.09
N THR A 184 -10.12 13.06 -3.47
CA THR A 184 -10.37 11.78 -4.16
C THR A 184 -11.56 11.00 -3.60
N ALA A 185 -12.12 11.44 -2.48
CA ALA A 185 -13.40 10.96 -1.97
C ALA A 185 -14.58 11.48 -2.82
N VAL A 186 -15.65 10.70 -2.90
CA VAL A 186 -16.86 11.08 -3.64
C VAL A 186 -17.75 11.91 -2.72
N MET A 187 -17.93 13.18 -3.07
CA MET A 187 -18.77 14.11 -2.33
C MET A 187 -20.13 14.31 -3.02
N VAL A 188 -21.18 14.56 -2.24
CA VAL A 188 -22.54 14.85 -2.78
C VAL A 188 -22.58 16.23 -3.43
N ASP A 189 -21.94 17.20 -2.79
CA ASP A 189 -21.72 18.56 -3.27
C ASP A 189 -20.21 18.74 -3.54
N ASP A 190 -19.84 19.86 -4.16
CA ASP A 190 -18.43 20.22 -4.33
C ASP A 190 -17.67 20.22 -3.00
N TYR A 191 -16.36 19.98 -3.07
CA TYR A 191 -15.48 20.27 -1.95
C TYR A 191 -15.52 21.75 -1.59
N ALA A 192 -15.58 22.07 -0.29
CA ALA A 192 -15.76 23.45 0.18
C ALA A 192 -14.65 24.41 -0.29
N ASP A 193 -13.43 23.90 -0.47
CA ASP A 193 -12.27 24.64 -0.97
C ASP A 193 -12.00 24.41 -2.47
N ARG A 194 -12.83 23.60 -3.14
CA ARG A 194 -12.73 23.32 -4.57
C ARG A 194 -14.13 23.25 -5.22
N PRO A 195 -14.82 24.39 -5.39
CA PRO A 195 -16.07 24.46 -6.13
C PRO A 195 -15.93 23.97 -7.58
N GLY A 196 -16.92 23.24 -8.09
CA GLY A 196 -16.98 22.63 -9.42
C GLY A 196 -16.08 21.41 -9.62
N TRP A 197 -15.67 20.74 -8.53
CA TRP A 197 -14.83 19.54 -8.56
C TRP A 197 -15.60 18.31 -9.07
#